data_AF-A0A7Y4VUX2-F1
#
_entry.id   AF-A0A7Y4VUX2-F1
#
_cell.length_a   1.000
_cell.length_b   1.000
_cell.length_c   1.000
_cell.angle_alpha   90.00
_cell.angle_beta   90.00
_cell.angle_gamma   90.00
#
_symmetry.space_group_name_H-M   'P 1'
#
loop_
_entity.id
_entity.type
_entity.pdbx_description
1 polymer ?
#
loop_
_entity_poly.entity_id
_entity_poly.type
_entity_poly.pdbx_seq_one_letter_code
_entity_poly.pdbx_strand_id
1 'polypeptide(L)'
;MINKEKLRERFLRDSLPRRLGGLAATLGRISSSARNSTDPSHVANLLDEAKHLIEWTAADTEPETAAELVRMQTLLTLWQKAWGESSKNPQQRLLLSVQAKDWSDRAVDFSGLA
;
A
#
# COMPACT_ATOMS: atom_id res chain seq x y z
N MET A 1 -0.28 1.54 -18.47
CA MET A 1 0.52 2.37 -17.53
C MET A 1 -0.45 3.33 -16.85
N ILE A 2 -0.59 3.27 -15.52
CA ILE A 2 -1.50 4.18 -14.78
C ILE A 2 -0.98 5.61 -14.95
N ASN A 3 -1.85 6.55 -15.31
CA ASN A 3 -1.49 7.96 -15.33
C ASN A 3 -1.40 8.46 -13.88
N LYS A 4 -0.17 8.53 -13.35
CA LYS A 4 0.12 8.88 -11.95
C LYS A 4 -0.33 10.31 -11.60
N GLU A 5 -0.26 11.24 -12.55
CA GLU A 5 -0.69 12.62 -12.34
C GLU A 5 -2.20 12.69 -12.10
N LYS A 6 -3.00 12.01 -12.95
CA LYS A 6 -4.45 11.93 -12.77
C LYS A 6 -4.84 11.21 -11.47
N LEU A 7 -4.11 10.16 -11.11
CA LEU A 7 -4.34 9.47 -9.83
C LEU A 7 -4.07 10.41 -8.65
N ARG A 8 -2.93 11.12 -8.68
CA ARG A 8 -2.54 12.09 -7.65
C ARG A 8 -3.56 13.20 -7.50
N GLU A 9 -3.96 13.82 -8.61
CA GLU A 9 -4.96 14.90 -8.62
C GLU A 9 -6.29 14.46 -8.02
N ARG A 10 -6.77 13.27 -8.36
CA ARG A 10 -7.99 12.72 -7.77
C ARG A 10 -7.81 12.44 -6.28
N PHE A 11 -6.72 11.77 -5.92
CA PHE A 11 -6.46 11.33 -4.55
C PHE A 11 -6.28 12.50 -3.58
N LEU A 12 -5.59 13.56 -3.99
CA LEU A 12 -5.38 14.75 -3.16
C LEU A 12 -6.62 15.62 -2.97
N ARG A 13 -7.72 15.39 -3.71
CA ARG A 13 -9.01 16.05 -3.47
C ARG A 13 -9.77 15.44 -2.29
N ASP A 14 -9.43 14.21 -1.90
CA ASP A 14 -10.08 13.54 -0.79
C ASP A 14 -9.54 14.05 0.56
N SER A 15 -10.42 14.07 1.58
CA SER A 15 -10.01 14.38 2.94
C SER A 15 -8.99 13.36 3.45
N LEU A 16 -8.19 13.74 4.45
CA LEU A 16 -7.18 12.86 5.03
C LEU A 16 -7.73 11.48 5.45
N PRO A 17 -8.87 11.37 6.17
CA PRO A 17 -9.51 10.09 6.46
C PRO A 17 -9.78 9.24 5.21
N ARG A 18 -10.30 9.85 4.14
CA ARG A 18 -10.59 9.13 2.89
C ARG A 18 -9.31 8.69 2.17
N ARG A 19 -8.26 9.51 2.17
CA ARG A 19 -6.95 9.14 1.62
C ARG A 19 -6.36 7.93 2.33
N LEU A 20 -6.41 7.92 3.66
CA LEU A 20 -5.99 6.78 4.49
C LEU A 20 -6.85 5.53 4.23
N GLY A 21 -8.17 5.69 4.08
CA GLY A 21 -9.05 4.59 3.66
C GLY A 21 -8.74 4.06 2.25
N GLY A 22 -8.38 4.94 1.31
CA GLY A 22 -7.92 4.56 -0.03
C GLY A 22 -6.59 3.81 -0.03
N LEU A 23 -5.67 4.21 0.85
CA LEU A 23 -4.42 3.48 1.12
C LEU A 23 -4.74 2.09 1.70
N ALA A 24 -5.60 2.01 2.72
CA ALA A 24 -6.04 0.74 3.31
C ALA A 24 -6.62 -0.20 2.24
N ALA A 25 -7.54 0.29 1.40
CA ALA A 25 -8.12 -0.50 0.32
C ALA A 25 -7.05 -1.02 -0.66
N THR A 26 -6.05 -0.21 -0.98
CA THR A 26 -4.92 -0.62 -1.85
C THR A 26 -4.06 -1.71 -1.18
N LEU A 27 -3.78 -1.58 0.12
CA LEU A 27 -3.05 -2.59 0.89
C LEU A 27 -3.85 -3.91 1.00
N GLY A 28 -5.16 -3.84 1.17
CA GLY A 28 -6.04 -5.02 1.11
C GLY A 28 -6.03 -5.71 -0.26
N ARG A 29 -5.94 -4.94 -1.35
CA ARG A 29 -5.76 -5.48 -2.72
C ARG A 29 -4.39 -6.15 -2.87
N ILE A 30 -3.32 -5.60 -2.30
CA ILE A 30 -2.01 -6.27 -2.25
C ILE A 30 -2.13 -7.59 -1.50
N SER A 31 -2.79 -7.59 -0.34
CA SER A 31 -2.95 -8.79 0.49
C SER A 31 -3.61 -9.93 -0.26
N SER A 32 -4.76 -9.65 -0.89
CA SER A 32 -5.53 -10.65 -1.64
C SER A 32 -4.82 -11.10 -2.92
N SER A 33 -4.26 -10.17 -3.70
CA SER A 33 -3.55 -10.48 -4.96
C SER A 33 -2.25 -11.25 -4.73
N ALA A 34 -1.48 -10.91 -3.69
CA ALA A 34 -0.24 -11.62 -3.36
C ALA A 34 -0.53 -13.08 -2.99
N ARG A 35 -1.58 -13.34 -2.20
CA ARG A 35 -1.96 -14.70 -1.79
C ARG A 35 -2.37 -15.57 -2.97
N ASN A 36 -3.16 -15.02 -3.88
CA ASN A 36 -3.82 -15.77 -4.95
C ASN A 36 -2.99 -15.85 -6.25
N SER A 37 -1.78 -15.28 -6.28
CA SER A 37 -0.83 -15.38 -7.40
C SER A 37 -1.42 -15.08 -8.77
N THR A 38 -2.24 -14.03 -8.88
CA THR A 38 -3.01 -13.77 -10.11
C THR A 38 -2.23 -13.09 -11.21
N ASP A 39 -1.16 -12.34 -10.89
CA ASP A 39 -0.18 -11.78 -11.84
C ASP A 39 0.91 -11.05 -11.03
N PRO A 40 2.20 -11.46 -11.07
CA PRO A 40 3.26 -10.76 -10.37
C PRO A 40 3.38 -9.27 -10.74
N SER A 41 3.10 -8.91 -11.99
CA SER A 41 3.14 -7.52 -12.46
C SER A 41 2.02 -6.68 -11.84
N HIS A 42 0.85 -7.28 -11.61
CA HIS A 42 -0.26 -6.62 -10.93
C HIS A 42 0.10 -6.24 -9.50
N VAL A 43 0.67 -7.17 -8.73
CA VAL A 43 1.11 -6.88 -7.35
C VAL A 43 2.25 -5.85 -7.34
N ALA A 44 3.19 -5.91 -8.29
CA ALA A 44 4.25 -4.89 -8.42
C ALA A 44 3.69 -3.48 -8.64
N ASN A 45 2.63 -3.36 -9.46
CA ASN A 45 1.96 -2.08 -9.70
C ASN A 45 1.23 -1.57 -8.45
N LEU A 46 0.57 -2.46 -7.70
CA LEU A 46 -0.07 -2.09 -6.44
C LEU A 46 0.93 -1.65 -5.38
N LEU A 47 2.10 -2.32 -5.29
CA LEU A 47 3.20 -1.91 -4.42
C LEU A 47 3.70 -0.50 -4.78
N ASP A 48 3.83 -0.20 -6.07
CA ASP A 48 4.19 1.15 -6.54
C ASP A 48 3.12 2.18 -6.17
N GLU A 49 1.85 1.85 -6.41
CA GLU A 49 0.70 2.70 -6.10
C GLU A 49 0.66 3.04 -4.61
N ALA A 50 0.74 2.03 -3.73
CA ALA A 50 0.72 2.21 -2.27
C ALA A 50 1.83 3.14 -1.77
N LYS A 51 3.04 3.05 -2.35
CA LYS A 51 4.15 3.95 -1.98
C LYS A 51 3.84 5.40 -2.30
N HIS A 52 3.25 5.68 -3.47
CA HIS A 52 2.86 7.04 -3.86
C HIS A 52 1.72 7.56 -2.98
N LEU A 53 0.72 6.72 -2.68
CA LEU A 53 -0.37 7.09 -1.78
C LEU A 53 0.16 7.46 -0.39
N ILE A 54 1.15 6.72 0.13
CA ILE A 54 1.83 7.06 1.37
C ILE A 54 2.55 8.40 1.27
N GLU A 55 3.36 8.60 0.23
CA GLU A 55 4.11 9.85 0.02
C GLU A 55 3.18 11.07 0.02
N TRP A 56 2.01 10.95 -0.62
CA TRP A 56 1.02 12.02 -0.72
C TRP A 56 0.14 12.18 0.51
N THR A 57 0.19 11.25 1.46
CA THR A 57 -0.65 11.28 2.67
C THR A 57 0.15 11.66 3.91
N ALA A 58 1.39 11.15 4.05
CA ALA A 58 2.18 11.28 5.26
C ALA A 58 2.49 12.73 5.67
N ALA A 59 2.61 13.64 4.69
CA ALA A 59 2.88 15.06 4.96
C ALA A 59 1.74 15.77 5.71
N ASP A 60 0.52 15.24 5.63
CA ASP A 60 -0.68 15.84 6.22
C ASP A 60 -1.16 15.10 7.48
N THR A 61 -0.40 14.10 7.96
CA THR A 61 -0.72 13.33 9.17
C THR A 61 0.10 13.79 10.37
N GLU A 62 -0.39 13.49 11.58
CA GLU A 62 0.39 13.67 12.81
C GLU A 62 1.75 12.93 12.75
N PRO A 63 2.80 13.45 13.42
CA PRO A 63 4.17 12.93 13.29
C PRO A 63 4.29 11.42 13.53
N GLU A 64 3.56 10.87 14.50
CA GLU A 64 3.57 9.44 14.83
C GLU A 64 2.99 8.60 13.69
N THR A 65 1.90 9.07 13.08
CA THR A 65 1.28 8.42 11.92
C THR A 65 2.18 8.53 10.69
N ALA A 66 2.77 9.70 10.45
CA ALA A 66 3.71 9.91 9.36
C ALA A 66 4.90 8.95 9.46
N ALA A 67 5.45 8.77 10.67
CA ALA A 67 6.56 7.86 10.92
C ALA A 67 6.19 6.39 10.65
N GLU A 68 4.97 5.96 11.00
CA GLU A 68 4.48 4.62 10.67
C GLU A 68 4.30 4.43 9.15
N LEU A 69 3.72 5.43 8.47
CA LEU A 69 3.54 5.38 7.02
C LEU A 69 4.89 5.29 6.29
N VAL A 70 5.90 6.04 6.72
CA VAL A 70 7.26 5.96 6.16
C VAL A 70 7.89 4.58 6.39
N ARG A 71 7.68 3.96 7.55
CA ARG A 71 8.10 2.57 7.79
C ARG A 71 7.43 1.60 6.81
N MET A 72 6.11 1.72 6.62
CA MET A 72 5.38 0.92 5.64
C MET A 72 5.94 1.12 4.23
N GLN A 73 6.19 2.37 3.82
CA GLN A 73 6.74 2.70 2.50
C GLN A 73 8.12 2.07 2.27
N THR A 74 8.95 2.03 3.31
CA THR A 74 10.27 1.40 3.27
C THR A 74 10.13 -0.11 2.99
N LEU A 75 9.25 -0.80 3.71
CA LEU A 75 9.00 -2.23 3.52
C LEU A 75 8.36 -2.54 2.18
N LEU A 76 7.40 -1.72 1.72
CA LEU A 76 6.80 -1.84 0.38
C LEU A 76 7.86 -1.68 -0.72
N THR A 77 8.83 -0.77 -0.54
CA THR A 77 9.94 -0.58 -1.48
C THR A 77 10.85 -1.81 -1.55
N LEU A 78 11.16 -2.40 -0.40
CA LEU A 78 11.94 -3.65 -0.34
C LEU A 78 11.21 -4.81 -1.00
N TRP A 79 9.90 -4.94 -0.73
CA TRP A 79 9.06 -5.91 -1.41
C TRP A 79 9.05 -5.71 -2.93
N GLN A 80 8.81 -4.49 -3.40
CA GLN A 80 8.76 -4.20 -4.84
C GLN A 80 10.07 -4.60 -5.53
N LYS A 81 11.23 -4.33 -4.91
CA LYS A 81 12.54 -4.72 -5.43
C LYS A 81 12.73 -6.24 -5.50
N ALA A 82 12.27 -6.96 -4.47
CA ALA A 82 12.43 -8.42 -4.37
C ALA A 82 11.28 -9.21 -5.02
N TRP A 83 10.20 -8.55 -5.45
CA TRP A 83 8.93 -9.20 -5.77
C TRP A 83 9.02 -10.15 -6.97
N GLY A 84 9.82 -9.82 -7.99
CA GLY A 84 9.99 -10.67 -9.17
C GLY A 84 10.36 -12.12 -8.79
N GLU A 85 11.32 -12.29 -7.88
CA GLU A 85 11.71 -13.62 -7.37
C GLU A 85 10.77 -14.11 -6.27
N SER A 86 10.39 -13.22 -5.34
CA SER A 86 9.54 -13.59 -4.19
C SER A 86 8.17 -14.11 -4.61
N SER A 87 7.62 -13.60 -5.70
CA SER A 87 6.33 -14.04 -6.25
C SER A 87 6.33 -15.52 -6.65
N LYS A 88 7.49 -16.10 -6.98
CA LYS A 88 7.63 -17.52 -7.33
C LYS A 88 7.54 -18.43 -6.10
N ASN A 89 7.82 -17.90 -4.90
CA ASN A 89 7.80 -18.66 -3.66
C ASN A 89 6.45 -18.49 -2.92
N PRO A 90 5.66 -19.56 -2.74
CA PRO A 90 4.37 -19.50 -2.03
C PRO A 90 4.45 -18.94 -0.60
N GLN A 91 5.54 -19.21 0.13
CA GLN A 91 5.72 -18.69 1.49
C GLN A 91 5.94 -17.18 1.50
N GLN A 92 6.70 -16.67 0.53
CA GLN A 92 6.94 -15.22 0.39
C GLN A 92 5.67 -14.49 -0.05
N ARG A 93 4.89 -15.08 -0.95
CA ARG A 93 3.55 -14.58 -1.31
C ARG A 93 2.63 -14.49 -0.09
N LEU A 94 2.61 -15.54 0.74
CA LEU A 94 1.83 -15.55 1.97
C LEU A 94 2.32 -14.50 2.97
N LEU A 95 3.65 -14.35 3.12
CA LEU A 95 4.24 -13.36 4.01
C LEU A 95 3.83 -11.93 3.61
N LEU A 96 3.99 -11.55 2.33
CA LEU A 96 3.51 -10.26 1.84
C LEU A 96 2.01 -10.10 2.06
N SER A 97 1.23 -11.17 1.83
CA SER A 97 -0.22 -11.12 2.04
C SER A 97 -0.61 -10.76 3.48
N VAL A 98 0.03 -11.39 4.45
CA VAL A 98 -0.22 -11.15 5.88
C VAL A 98 0.25 -9.74 6.29
N GLN A 99 1.45 -9.33 5.88
CA GLN A 99 1.98 -7.99 6.18
C GLN A 99 1.10 -6.89 5.58
N ALA A 100 0.67 -7.04 4.33
CA ALA A 100 -0.20 -6.07 3.68
C ALA A 100 -1.59 -6.00 4.34
N LYS A 101 -2.08 -7.10 4.95
CA LYS A 101 -3.31 -7.07 5.74
C LYS A 101 -3.14 -6.28 7.03
N ASP A 102 -2.05 -6.50 7.76
CA ASP A 102 -1.74 -5.71 8.98
C ASP A 102 -1.63 -4.22 8.66
N TRP A 103 -0.92 -3.85 7.58
CA TRP A 103 -0.84 -2.45 7.14
C TRP A 103 -2.18 -1.87 6.72
N SER A 104 -3.02 -2.67 6.05
CA SER A 104 -4.38 -2.27 5.68
C SER A 104 -5.19 -1.92 6.92
N ASP A 105 -5.15 -2.77 7.95
CA ASP A 105 -5.92 -2.57 9.19
C ASP A 105 -5.44 -1.32 9.93
N ARG A 106 -4.12 -1.15 10.06
CA ARG A 106 -3.55 0.08 10.65
C ARG A 106 -3.93 1.34 9.88
N ALA A 107 -3.97 1.29 8.54
CA ALA A 107 -4.38 2.44 7.73
C ALA A 107 -5.86 2.79 7.93
N VAL A 108 -6.73 1.80 8.21
CA VAL A 108 -8.11 2.05 8.64
C VAL A 108 -8.13 2.72 10.01
N ASP A 109 -7.33 2.24 10.96
CA ASP A 109 -7.26 2.84 12.30
C ASP A 109 -6.82 4.32 12.23
N PHE A 110 -5.78 4.63 11.43
CA PHE A 110 -5.33 6.00 11.21
C PHE A 110 -6.40 6.88 10.55
N SER A 111 -7.28 6.29 9.73
CA SER A 111 -8.34 7.04 9.07
C SER A 111 -9.46 7.47 10.03
N GLY A 112 -9.61 6.81 11.17
CA GLY A 112 -10.75 6.99 12.08
C GLY A 112 -12.09 6.53 11.50
N LEU A 113 -12.07 5.67 10.45
CA LEU A 113 -13.26 5.11 9.80
C LEU A 113 -13.60 3.67 10.26
N ALA A 114 -12.94 3.19 11.32
CA ALA A 114 -13.15 1.87 11.91
C ALA A 114 -14.50 1.74 12.63
#